data_AF-A0A945VSV6-F1
#
_entry.id   AF-A0A945VSV6-F1
#
_cell.length_a   1.000
_cell.length_b   1.000
_cell.length_c   1.000
_cell.angle_alpha   90.00
_cell.angle_beta   90.00
_cell.angle_gamma   90.00
#
_symmetry.space_group_name_H-M   'P 1'
#
loop_
_entity.id
_entity.type
_entity.pdbx_description
1 polymer ?
#
loop_
_entity_poly.entity_id
_entity_poly.type
_entity_poly.pdbx_seq_one_letter_code
_entity_poly.pdbx_strand_id
1 'polypeptide(L)'
;MNNQLKFQTLDTLAFDNSFTRELPADPETENYRRQVKQACYSRVKPTKVSQPQLVSYAREMAEKLDLASEVCETADFVEVFSGNRLLAGMDCYSTCYG
;
A
#
# COMPACT_ATOMS: atom_id res chain seq x y z
N MET A 1 -23.30 14.65 18.88
CA MET A 1 -23.09 15.28 17.56
C MET A 1 -22.92 14.16 16.56
N ASN A 2 -23.77 14.10 15.54
CA ASN A 2 -23.78 13.04 14.54
C ASN A 2 -22.48 13.04 13.73
N ASN A 3 -21.59 12.09 14.00
CA ASN A 3 -20.46 11.82 13.11
C ASN A 3 -20.99 10.94 11.98
N GLN A 4 -21.49 11.57 10.90
CA GLN A 4 -21.70 10.83 9.66
C GLN A 4 -20.31 10.36 9.19
N LEU A 5 -20.06 9.06 9.28
CA LEU A 5 -18.90 8.41 8.69
C LEU A 5 -18.88 8.78 7.20
N LYS A 6 -17.95 9.66 6.81
CA LYS A 6 -17.66 9.96 5.42
C LYS A 6 -16.66 8.93 4.95
N PHE A 7 -17.14 7.90 4.27
CA PHE A 7 -16.27 6.93 3.62
C PHE A 7 -15.41 7.62 2.55
N GLN A 8 -14.14 7.24 2.48
CA GLN A 8 -13.15 7.77 1.54
C GLN A 8 -13.13 6.97 0.24
N THR A 9 -12.66 7.60 -0.84
CA THR A 9 -12.24 6.86 -2.05
C THR A 9 -10.75 6.55 -1.97
N LEU A 10 -10.29 5.54 -2.72
CA LEU A 10 -8.89 5.13 -2.74
C LEU A 10 -7.95 6.29 -3.11
N ASP A 11 -8.34 7.13 -4.07
CA ASP A 11 -7.52 8.27 -4.52
C ASP A 11 -7.42 9.42 -3.51
N THR A 12 -8.29 9.43 -2.50
CA THR A 12 -8.31 10.49 -1.47
C THR A 12 -7.61 10.09 -0.17
N LEU A 13 -7.11 8.85 -0.09
CA LEU A 13 -6.41 8.36 1.09
C LEU A 13 -5.18 9.23 1.40
N ALA A 14 -5.07 9.65 2.66
CA ALA A 14 -3.93 10.40 3.15
C ALA A 14 -2.83 9.46 3.63
N PHE A 15 -1.68 9.48 2.95
CA PHE A 15 -0.50 8.71 3.34
C PHE A 15 0.48 9.58 4.12
N ASP A 16 0.82 9.15 5.34
CA ASP A 16 1.96 9.65 6.12
C ASP A 16 3.03 8.56 6.23
N ASN A 17 3.97 8.54 5.28
CA ASN A 17 5.03 7.54 5.22
C ASN A 17 6.19 7.89 6.18
N SER A 18 5.90 7.98 7.47
CA SER A 18 6.90 8.36 8.49
C SER A 18 8.13 7.45 8.47
N PHE A 19 7.92 6.14 8.31
CA PHE A 19 9.00 5.15 8.26
C PHE A 19 10.03 5.45 7.15
N THR A 20 9.59 5.62 5.90
CA THR A 20 10.51 5.88 4.77
C THR A 20 10.99 7.32 4.70
N ARG A 21 10.32 8.24 5.39
CA ARG A 21 10.80 9.62 5.53
C ARG A 21 11.94 9.72 6.54
N GLU A 22 11.87 8.97 7.63
CA GLU A 22 12.71 9.18 8.81
C GLU A 22 13.86 8.18 8.94
N LEU A 23 13.75 7.00 8.32
CA LEU A 23 14.76 5.95 8.45
C LEU A 23 15.70 5.88 7.23
N PRO A 24 16.93 5.35 7.41
CA PRO A 24 17.89 5.21 6.33
C PRO A 24 17.39 4.30 5.19
N ALA A 25 17.29 4.87 3.99
CA ALA A 25 17.02 4.15 2.76
C ALA A 25 18.29 3.51 2.21
N ASP A 26 18.13 2.36 1.57
CA ASP A 26 19.16 1.77 0.73
C ASP A 26 19.39 2.64 -0.52
N PRO A 27 20.63 3.05 -0.81
CA PRO A 27 20.91 3.85 -2.00
C PRO A 27 20.75 3.07 -3.31
N GLU A 28 20.82 1.73 -3.26
CA GLU A 28 20.66 0.89 -4.44
C GLU A 28 19.19 0.64 -4.75
N THR A 29 18.78 0.97 -5.98
CA THR A 29 17.40 0.95 -6.45
C THR A 29 17.07 -0.23 -7.36
N GLU A 30 18.08 -0.96 -7.84
CA GLU A 30 17.88 -2.13 -8.68
C GLU A 30 17.40 -3.32 -7.85
N ASN A 31 16.43 -4.06 -8.41
CA ASN A 31 15.81 -5.19 -7.72
C ASN A 31 16.55 -6.50 -8.02
N TYR A 32 17.51 -6.85 -7.16
CA TYR A 32 18.23 -8.13 -7.20
C TYR A 32 18.64 -8.57 -5.79
N ARG A 33 19.00 -9.85 -5.64
CA ARG A 33 19.40 -10.42 -4.34
C ARG A 33 20.81 -9.95 -3.96
N ARG A 34 20.94 -9.38 -2.76
CA ARG A 34 22.22 -8.99 -2.16
C ARG A 34 22.08 -8.81 -0.64
N GLN A 35 23.21 -8.56 0.02
CA GLN A 35 23.20 -8.06 1.39
C GLN A 35 22.87 -6.56 1.39
N VAL A 36 21.91 -6.17 2.22
CA VAL A 36 21.58 -4.78 2.50
C VAL A 36 22.29 -4.39 3.80
N LYS A 37 23.08 -3.33 3.78
CA LYS A 37 23.86 -2.86 4.94
C LYS A 37 23.54 -1.39 5.18
N GLN A 38 23.52 -0.98 6.46
CA GLN A 38 23.33 0.42 6.87
C GLN A 38 22.03 1.07 6.36
N ALA A 39 21.02 0.26 6.02
CA ALA A 39 19.71 0.70 5.57
C ALA A 39 18.61 -0.10 6.27
N CYS A 40 17.48 0.54 6.54
CA CYS A 40 16.30 -0.09 7.12
C CYS A 40 15.37 -0.66 6.05
N TYR A 41 15.45 -0.16 4.82
CA TYR A 41 14.61 -0.59 3.71
C TYR A 41 15.24 -0.29 2.35
N SER A 42 14.78 -0.99 1.32
CA SER A 42 15.10 -0.71 -0.09
C SER A 42 13.81 -0.35 -0.83
N ARG A 43 13.87 0.66 -1.71
CA ARG A 43 12.70 1.02 -2.53
C ARG A 43 12.48 -0.03 -3.61
N VAL A 44 11.24 -0.46 -3.77
CA VAL A 44 10.89 -1.49 -4.76
C VAL A 44 9.43 -1.30 -5.16
N LYS A 45 9.14 -1.52 -6.45
CA LYS A 45 7.76 -1.54 -6.95
C LYS A 45 7.22 -2.96 -6.94
N PRO A 46 5.91 -3.15 -6.67
CA PRO A 46 5.28 -4.46 -6.84
C PRO A 46 5.42 -4.98 -8.27
N THR A 47 5.54 -6.30 -8.40
CA THR A 47 5.47 -6.97 -9.70
C THR A 47 4.01 -7.15 -10.09
N LYS A 48 3.63 -6.69 -11.28
CA LYS A 48 2.26 -6.82 -11.78
C LYS A 48 1.85 -8.28 -11.98
N VAL A 49 0.58 -8.56 -11.75
CA VAL A 49 -0.05 -9.87 -11.92
C VAL A 49 -1.13 -9.85 -13.00
N SER A 50 -1.37 -10.99 -13.63
CA SER A 50 -2.41 -11.16 -14.65
C SER A 50 -3.75 -11.52 -14.01
N GLN A 51 -4.84 -10.86 -14.45
CA GLN A 51 -6.22 -11.19 -14.09
C GLN A 51 -6.48 -11.32 -12.57
N PRO A 52 -6.12 -10.32 -11.76
CA PRO A 52 -6.39 -10.37 -10.32
C PRO A 52 -7.90 -10.42 -10.03
N GLN A 53 -8.30 -11.09 -8.95
CA GLN A 53 -9.68 -11.20 -8.52
C GLN A 53 -9.80 -11.08 -7.00
N LEU A 54 -10.88 -10.45 -6.53
CA LEU A 54 -11.22 -10.38 -5.10
C LEU A 54 -11.76 -11.74 -4.63
N VAL A 55 -11.10 -12.35 -3.65
CA VAL A 55 -11.57 -13.58 -2.98
C VAL A 55 -12.34 -13.23 -1.71
N SER A 56 -11.75 -12.40 -0.85
CA SER A 56 -12.36 -11.91 0.38
C SER A 56 -11.62 -10.67 0.90
N TYR A 57 -12.29 -9.90 1.76
CA TYR A 57 -11.71 -8.82 2.55
C TYR A 57 -12.36 -8.78 3.95
N ALA A 58 -11.65 -8.25 4.94
CA ALA A 58 -12.17 -8.07 6.29
C ALA A 58 -12.98 -6.77 6.36
N ARG A 59 -14.31 -6.87 6.52
CA ARG A 59 -15.22 -5.71 6.54
C ARG A 59 -14.90 -4.77 7.70
N GLU A 60 -14.62 -5.33 8.87
CA GLU A 60 -14.26 -4.58 10.07
C GLU A 60 -12.96 -3.78 9.90
N MET A 61 -12.05 -4.25 9.05
CA MET A 61 -10.82 -3.51 8.73
C MET A 61 -11.05 -2.43 7.68
N ALA A 62 -11.93 -2.67 6.70
CA ALA A 62 -12.35 -1.64 5.75
C ALA A 62 -13.02 -0.47 6.49
N GLU A 63 -13.95 -0.77 7.41
CA GLU A 63 -14.61 0.25 8.24
C GLU A 63 -13.62 1.03 9.11
N LYS A 64 -12.63 0.35 9.73
CA LYS A 64 -11.57 1.02 10.50
C LYS A 64 -10.70 1.96 9.66
N LEU A 65 -10.62 1.73 8.36
CA LEU A 65 -9.89 2.56 7.40
C LEU A 65 -10.82 3.56 6.69
N ASP A 66 -12.06 3.72 7.15
CA ASP A 66 -13.09 4.55 6.52
C ASP A 66 -13.34 4.20 5.04
N LEU A 67 -13.22 2.91 4.69
CA LEU A 67 -13.52 2.38 3.35
C LEU A 67 -14.88 1.69 3.34
N ALA A 68 -15.77 2.14 2.45
CA ALA A 68 -17.07 1.52 2.26
C ALA A 68 -16.94 0.19 1.49
N SER A 69 -17.88 -0.74 1.68
CA SER A 69 -17.93 -2.01 0.95
C SER A 69 -17.96 -1.80 -0.57
N GLU A 70 -18.66 -0.76 -1.03
CA GLU A 70 -18.77 -0.43 -2.46
C GLU A 70 -17.42 -0.06 -3.06
N VAL A 71 -16.50 0.51 -2.26
CA VAL A 71 -15.12 0.79 -2.68
C VAL A 71 -14.31 -0.52 -2.75
N CYS A 72 -14.43 -1.37 -1.73
CA CYS A 72 -13.72 -2.65 -1.64
C CYS A 72 -14.09 -3.64 -2.75
N GLU A 73 -15.30 -3.53 -3.31
CA GLU A 73 -15.81 -4.42 -4.35
C GLU A 73 -15.56 -3.90 -5.78
N THR A 74 -14.84 -2.78 -5.92
CA THR A 74 -14.46 -2.24 -7.23
C THR A 74 -13.28 -2.98 -7.87
N ALA A 75 -13.20 -2.92 -9.20
CA ALA A 75 -12.02 -3.36 -9.93
C ALA A 75 -10.76 -2.55 -9.56
N ASP A 76 -10.91 -1.27 -9.23
CA ASP A 76 -9.78 -0.41 -8.85
C ASP A 76 -9.16 -0.86 -7.51
N PHE A 77 -9.98 -1.28 -6.55
CA PHE A 77 -9.50 -1.93 -5.33
C PHE A 77 -8.66 -3.16 -5.67
N VAL A 78 -9.16 -4.03 -6.54
CA VAL A 78 -8.42 -5.23 -6.96
C VAL A 78 -7.07 -4.86 -7.59
N GLU A 79 -7.03 -3.88 -8.49
CA GLU A 79 -5.78 -3.45 -9.14
C GLU A 79 -4.76 -2.84 -8.16
N VAL A 80 -5.21 -2.08 -7.16
CA VAL A 80 -4.33 -1.49 -6.14
C VAL A 80 -3.76 -2.58 -5.23
N PHE A 81 -4.63 -3.42 -4.66
CA PHE A 81 -4.23 -4.44 -3.68
C PHE A 81 -3.54 -5.65 -4.31
N SER A 82 -3.61 -5.82 -5.64
CA SER A 82 -2.80 -6.79 -6.38
C SER A 82 -1.44 -6.23 -6.83
N GLY A 83 -1.14 -4.96 -6.54
CA GLY A 83 0.11 -4.30 -6.95
C GLY A 83 0.17 -3.91 -8.43
N ASN A 84 -0.96 -3.93 -9.15
CA ASN A 84 -1.02 -3.52 -10.55
C ASN A 84 -1.10 -2.00 -10.72
N ARG A 85 -1.68 -1.31 -9.72
CA ARG A 85 -1.83 0.14 -9.64
C ARG A 85 -1.28 0.66 -8.31
N LEU A 86 -0.64 1.82 -8.35
CA LEU A 86 -0.19 2.54 -7.16
C LEU A 86 -1.02 3.81 -6.97
N LEU A 87 -1.44 4.07 -5.73
CA LEU A 87 -2.16 5.28 -5.36
C LEU A 87 -1.20 6.46 -5.19
N ALA A 88 -1.74 7.67 -5.33
CA ALA A 88 -1.01 8.87 -4.99
C ALA A 88 -0.60 8.83 -3.49
N GLY A 89 0.65 9.14 -3.20
CA GLY A 89 1.19 9.13 -1.84
C GLY A 89 1.78 7.81 -1.37
N MET A 90 1.59 6.68 -2.08
CA MET A 90 2.30 5.44 -1.77
C MET A 90 3.82 5.57 -2.00
N ASP A 91 4.62 5.16 -1.02
CA ASP A 91 6.07 4.94 -1.15
C ASP A 91 6.35 3.45 -0.91
N CYS A 92 6.52 2.66 -1.98
CA CYS A 92 6.67 1.21 -1.87
C CYS A 92 8.11 0.82 -1.51
N TYR A 93 8.24 -0.07 -0.52
CA TYR A 93 9.54 -0.53 -0.02
C TYR A 93 9.50 -1.98 0.50
N SER A 94 10.68 -2.58 0.61
CA SER A 94 10.93 -3.82 1.36
C SER A 94 11.83 -3.51 2.56
N THR A 95 11.45 -3.98 3.75
CA THR A 95 12.27 -3.80 4.95
C THR A 95 13.44 -4.79 4.97
N CYS A 96 14.59 -4.34 5.46
CA CYS A 96 15.68 -5.24 5.83
C CYS A 96 15.44 -5.70 7.27
N TYR A 97 15.39 -7.01 7.50
CA TYR A 97 15.25 -7.62 8.81
C TYR A 97 16.11 -8.89 8.90
N GLY A 98 16.63 -9.19 10.08
CA GLY A 98 17.54 -10.31 10.33
C GLY A 98 18.08 -10.26 11.75
#